data_AF-A0A7C1A5A6-F1
#
_entry.id   AF-A0A7C1A5A6-F1
#
_cell.length_a   1.000
_cell.length_b   1.000
_cell.length_c   1.000
_cell.angle_alpha   90.00
_cell.angle_beta   90.00
_cell.angle_gamma   90.00
#
_symmetry.space_group_name_H-M   'P 1'
#
loop_
_entity.id
_entity.type
_entity.pdbx_description
1 polymer ?
#
loop_
_entity_poly.entity_id
_entity_poly.type
_entity_poly.pdbx_seq_one_letter_code
_entity_poly.pdbx_strand_id
1 'polypeptide(L)'
;MFYIILFINIIMAVLMYFIPPIVIKIRRLPFGLSAISFWLFIFIKQEYVSDKSILKHEIKHFLDCRLFTPLIYYLLYLVLLLYTYLRYRNLGMMSKGSNIFEKRAYHAKFKANKQKVYFIN
;
A
#
# COMPACT_ATOMS: atom_id res chain seq x y z
N MET A 1 -4.37 -7.44 5.50
CA MET A 1 -4.66 -6.02 5.20
C MET A 1 -3.70 -5.41 4.20
N PHE A 2 -2.37 -5.45 4.42
CA PHE A 2 -1.39 -4.78 3.55
C PHE A 2 -1.51 -5.17 2.05
N TYR A 3 -1.63 -6.46 1.75
CA TYR A 3 -1.78 -6.94 0.36
C TYR A 3 -3.06 -6.44 -0.32
N ILE A 4 -4.15 -6.22 0.43
CA ILE A 4 -5.41 -5.69 -0.12
C ILE A 4 -5.21 -4.23 -0.52
N ILE A 5 -4.55 -3.45 0.34
CA ILE A 5 -4.24 -2.05 0.07
C ILE A 5 -3.31 -1.93 -1.15
N LEU A 6 -2.27 -2.77 -1.23
CA LEU A 6 -1.37 -2.82 -2.38
C LEU A 6 -2.14 -3.15 -3.67
N PHE A 7 -3.00 -4.17 -3.62
CA PHE A 7 -3.82 -4.58 -4.77
C PHE A 7 -4.76 -3.46 -5.24
N ILE A 8 -5.41 -2.75 -4.31
CA ILE A 8 -6.24 -1.58 -4.63
C ILE A 8 -5.41 -0.47 -5.27
N ASN A 9 -4.21 -0.17 -4.76
CA ASN A 9 -3.35 0.86 -5.35
C ASN A 9 -2.84 0.47 -6.74
N ILE A 10 -2.52 -0.80 -6.98
CA ILE A 10 -2.14 -1.30 -8.31
C ILE A 10 -3.33 -1.16 -9.27
N ILE A 11 -4.53 -1.59 -8.87
CA ILE A 11 -5.73 -1.44 -9.69
C ILE A 11 -5.96 0.04 -10.00
N MET A 12 -5.85 0.93 -9.02
CA MET A 12 -6.05 2.37 -9.22
C MET A 12 -5.01 2.96 -10.16
N ALA A 13 -3.73 2.59 -10.03
CA ALA A 13 -2.68 3.03 -10.94
C ALA A 13 -2.94 2.53 -12.38
N VAL A 14 -3.40 1.29 -12.55
CA VAL A 14 -3.80 0.75 -13.86
C VAL A 14 -5.02 1.49 -14.41
N LEU A 15 -6.04 1.76 -13.58
CA LEU A 15 -7.21 2.53 -14.00
C LEU A 15 -6.84 3.95 -14.45
N MET A 16 -5.87 4.60 -13.80
CA MET A 16 -5.34 5.90 -14.20
C MET A 16 -4.63 5.90 -15.58
N TYR A 17 -4.31 4.74 -16.15
CA TYR A 17 -3.83 4.64 -17.54
C TYR A 17 -4.97 4.72 -18.56
N PHE A 18 -6.14 4.19 -18.23
CA PHE A 18 -7.25 4.05 -19.16
C PHE A 18 -8.33 5.12 -18.97
N ILE A 19 -8.44 5.67 -17.75
CA ILE A 19 -9.49 6.60 -17.38
C ILE A 19 -8.89 8.01 -17.26
N PRO A 20 -9.45 9.01 -17.96
CA PRO A 20 -9.03 10.40 -17.79
C PRO A 20 -9.35 10.91 -16.39
N PRO A 21 -8.62 11.92 -15.88
CA PRO A 21 -8.88 12.47 -14.55
C PRO A 21 -10.27 13.08 -14.44
N ILE A 22 -10.96 12.79 -13.34
CA ILE A 22 -12.27 13.35 -13.02
C ILE A 22 -12.06 14.66 -12.27
N VAL A 23 -12.44 15.78 -12.89
CA VAL A 23 -12.33 17.10 -12.28
C VAL A 23 -13.56 17.39 -11.42
N ILE A 24 -13.35 17.56 -10.11
CA ILE A 24 -14.40 17.88 -9.15
C ILE A 24 -14.21 19.33 -8.68
N LYS A 25 -15.27 20.13 -8.81
CA LYS A 25 -15.29 21.51 -8.34
C LYS A 25 -15.66 21.52 -6.86
N ILE A 26 -14.80 22.10 -6.03
CA ILE A 26 -15.01 22.20 -4.59
C ILE A 26 -14.94 23.66 -4.15
N ARG A 27 -15.72 24.04 -3.14
CA ARG A 27 -15.74 25.40 -2.60
C ARG A 27 -14.56 25.69 -1.66
N ARG A 28 -14.13 24.70 -0.88
CA ARG A 28 -12.98 24.80 0.04
C ARG A 28 -12.05 23.61 -0.10
N LEU A 29 -10.80 23.90 -0.43
CA LEU A 29 -9.69 22.97 -0.29
C LEU A 29 -8.91 23.26 0.99
N PRO A 30 -8.31 22.22 1.62
CA PRO A 30 -7.49 22.40 2.81
C PRO A 30 -6.23 23.22 2.50
N PHE A 31 -5.69 23.90 3.52
CA PHE A 31 -4.41 24.61 3.48
C PHE A 31 -4.26 25.73 2.44
N GLY A 32 -5.36 26.32 1.98
CA GLY A 32 -5.32 27.43 1.03
C GLY A 32 -4.97 27.01 -0.41
N LEU A 33 -4.79 25.73 -0.69
CA LEU A 33 -4.50 25.19 -2.02
C LEU A 33 -5.57 25.60 -3.05
N SER A 34 -5.14 25.87 -4.28
CA SER A 34 -6.04 26.20 -5.40
C SER A 34 -6.59 24.95 -6.07
N ALA A 35 -5.79 23.89 -6.13
CA ALA A 35 -6.20 22.58 -6.59
C ALA A 35 -5.33 21.47 -5.93
N ILE A 36 -5.78 20.23 -6.01
CA ILE A 36 -5.01 19.04 -5.62
C ILE A 36 -5.44 17.86 -6.48
N SER A 37 -4.49 17.04 -6.87
CA SER A 37 -4.69 15.77 -7.56
C SER A 37 -4.51 14.61 -6.58
N PHE A 38 -5.49 13.72 -6.54
CA PHE A 38 -5.46 12.52 -5.72
C PHE A 38 -6.10 11.36 -6.47
N TRP A 39 -5.30 10.35 -6.81
CA TRP A 39 -5.72 9.21 -7.61
C TRP A 39 -6.39 9.66 -8.91
N LEU A 40 -7.63 9.24 -9.15
CA LEU A 40 -8.43 9.58 -10.33
C LEU A 40 -9.06 10.97 -10.28
N PHE A 41 -8.94 11.69 -9.16
CA PHE A 41 -9.68 12.93 -8.94
C PHE A 41 -8.75 14.13 -8.92
N ILE A 42 -9.14 15.18 -9.65
CA ILE A 42 -8.55 16.52 -9.55
C ILE A 42 -9.58 17.39 -8.88
N PHE A 43 -9.29 17.80 -7.65
CA PHE A 43 -10.13 18.73 -6.91
C PHE A 43 -9.64 20.15 -7.16
N ILE A 44 -10.50 20.99 -7.72
CA ILE A 44 -10.18 22.39 -8.02
C ILE A 44 -11.14 23.32 -7.31
N LYS A 45 -10.61 24.42 -6.75
CA LYS A 45 -11.45 25.48 -6.20
C LYS A 45 -12.29 26.07 -7.32
N GLN A 46 -13.58 26.30 -7.03
CA GLN A 46 -14.55 26.79 -8.01
C GLN A 46 -14.10 28.08 -8.72
N GLU A 47 -13.38 28.95 -8.02
CA GLU A 47 -12.82 30.22 -8.51
C GLU A 47 -11.72 30.04 -9.58
N TYR A 48 -11.03 28.91 -9.57
CA TYR A 48 -9.87 28.63 -10.43
C TYR A 48 -10.16 27.64 -11.57
N VAL A 49 -11.42 27.21 -11.73
CA VAL A 49 -11.83 26.24 -12.75
C VAL A 49 -11.55 26.72 -14.18
N SER A 50 -11.68 28.03 -14.41
CA SER A 50 -11.42 28.66 -15.71
C SER A 50 -9.93 28.87 -15.99
N ASP A 51 -9.07 28.69 -14.99
CA ASP A 51 -7.63 28.89 -15.14
C ASP A 51 -6.98 27.65 -15.78
N LYS A 52 -6.69 27.78 -17.08
CA LYS A 52 -6.04 26.73 -17.87
C LYS A 52 -4.64 26.38 -17.36
N SER A 53 -3.95 27.31 -16.67
CA SER A 53 -2.60 27.07 -16.16
C SER A 53 -2.61 26.12 -14.97
N ILE A 54 -3.54 26.34 -14.03
CA ILE A 54 -3.73 25.49 -12.84
C ILE A 54 -4.19 24.10 -13.26
N LEU A 55 -5.12 24.02 -14.22
CA LEU A 55 -5.58 22.72 -14.71
C LEU A 55 -4.46 21.92 -15.37
N LYS A 56 -3.61 22.56 -16.19
CA LYS A 56 -2.43 21.91 -16.78
C LYS A 56 -1.43 21.44 -15.72
N HIS A 57 -1.22 22.24 -14.68
CA HIS A 57 -0.36 21.88 -13.56
C HIS A 57 -0.86 20.62 -12.84
N GLU A 58 -2.15 20.56 -12.51
CA GLU A 58 -2.74 19.39 -11.85
C GLU A 58 -2.80 18.15 -12.75
N ILE A 59 -3.00 18.30 -14.05
CA ILE A 59 -2.91 17.18 -15.00
C ILE A 59 -1.49 16.60 -15.01
N LYS A 60 -0.46 17.45 -14.89
CA LYS A 60 0.93 16.99 -14.77
C LYS A 60 1.11 16.19 -13.48
N HIS A 61 0.64 16.69 -12.34
CA HIS A 61 0.68 15.94 -11.08
C HIS A 61 -0.09 14.63 -11.15
N PHE A 62 -1.24 14.58 -11.82
CA PHE A 62 -1.98 13.34 -12.07
C PHE A 62 -1.14 12.31 -12.84
N LEU A 63 -0.43 12.74 -13.90
CA LEU A 63 0.47 11.88 -14.67
C LEU A 63 1.68 11.42 -13.86
N ASP A 64 2.22 12.29 -13.01
CA ASP A 64 3.31 11.94 -12.10
C ASP A 64 2.81 10.93 -11.04
N CYS A 65 1.65 11.16 -10.42
CA CYS A 65 1.02 10.24 -9.47
C CYS A 65 0.76 8.86 -10.08
N ARG A 66 0.41 8.77 -11.36
CA ARG A 66 0.25 7.50 -12.09
C ARG A 66 1.52 6.65 -12.08
N LEU A 67 2.69 7.29 -12.15
CA LEU A 67 3.98 6.60 -12.14
C LEU A 67 4.49 6.37 -10.71
N PHE A 68 4.26 7.33 -9.82
CA PHE A 68 4.77 7.28 -8.45
C PHE A 68 3.96 6.37 -7.52
N THR A 69 2.66 6.15 -7.73
CA THR A 69 1.85 5.28 -6.85
C THR A 69 2.39 3.85 -6.71
N PRO A 70 2.70 3.10 -7.79
CA PRO A 70 3.28 1.76 -7.64
C PRO A 70 4.73 1.81 -7.11
N LEU A 71 5.50 2.82 -7.49
CA LEU A 71 6.90 2.98 -7.08
C LEU A 71 7.05 3.30 -5.58
N ILE A 72 6.24 4.23 -5.06
CA ILE A 72 6.19 4.58 -3.64
C ILE A 72 5.73 3.38 -2.81
N TYR A 73 4.77 2.61 -3.29
CA TYR A 73 4.35 1.37 -2.60
C TYR A 73 5.43 0.30 -2.60
N TYR A 74 6.15 0.12 -3.71
CA TYR A 74 7.28 -0.80 -3.78
C TYR A 74 8.43 -0.37 -2.84
N LEU A 75 8.71 0.93 -2.76
CA LEU A 75 9.67 1.50 -1.81
C LEU A 75 9.22 1.31 -0.36
N LEU A 76 7.94 1.56 -0.05
CA LEU A 76 7.37 1.28 1.27
C LEU A 76 7.47 -0.21 1.62
N TYR A 77 7.21 -1.10 0.66
CA TYR A 77 7.38 -2.55 0.85
C TYR A 77 8.84 -2.90 1.13
N LEU A 78 9.79 -2.35 0.37
CA LEU A 78 11.22 -2.54 0.61
C LEU A 78 11.64 -2.01 1.98
N VAL A 79 11.17 -0.84 2.40
CA VAL A 79 11.43 -0.28 3.73
C VAL A 79 10.83 -1.16 4.82
N LEU A 80 9.60 -1.66 4.64
CA LEU A 80 8.96 -2.57 5.60
C LEU A 80 9.72 -3.90 5.67
N LEU A 81 10.12 -4.44 4.53
CA LEU A 81 10.87 -5.68 4.43
C LEU A 81 12.27 -5.53 5.02
N LEU A 82 12.95 -4.41 4.78
CA LEU A 82 14.23 -4.08 5.37
C LEU A 82 14.11 -3.85 6.87
N TYR A 83 13.10 -3.11 7.34
CA TYR A 83 12.80 -2.96 8.76
C TYR A 83 12.54 -4.30 9.42
N THR A 84 11.73 -5.15 8.78
CA THR A 84 11.42 -6.51 9.22
C THR A 84 12.67 -7.37 9.24
N TYR A 85 13.49 -7.32 8.20
CA TYR A 85 14.76 -8.04 8.09
C TYR A 85 15.77 -7.57 9.14
N LEU A 86 15.93 -6.26 9.37
CA LEU A 86 16.81 -5.69 10.40
C LEU A 86 16.31 -6.05 11.80
N ARG A 87 14.99 -5.96 12.03
CA ARG A 87 14.35 -6.39 13.26
C ARG A 87 14.59 -7.89 13.50
N TYR A 88 14.45 -8.74 12.49
CA TYR A 88 14.66 -10.19 12.61
C TYR A 88 16.13 -10.62 12.63
N ARG A 89 17.02 -9.86 12.00
CA ARG A 89 18.47 -10.03 12.07
C ARG A 89 18.99 -9.70 13.48
N ASN A 90 18.46 -8.66 14.12
CA ASN A 90 18.73 -8.35 15.53
C ASN A 90 17.99 -9.29 16.50
N LEU A 91 16.85 -9.88 16.11
CA LEU A 91 16.18 -10.96 16.84
C LEU A 91 16.83 -12.34 16.64
N GLY A 92 18.00 -12.42 15.99
CA GLY A 92 18.89 -13.58 16.10
C GLY A 92 19.28 -13.93 17.55
N MET A 93 18.96 -13.05 18.51
CA MET A 93 19.06 -13.29 19.95
C MET A 93 17.73 -13.43 20.71
N MET A 94 16.56 -13.35 20.05
CA MET A 94 15.26 -13.57 20.71
C MET A 94 14.38 -14.52 19.90
N SER A 95 14.72 -15.80 20.07
CA SER A 95 13.84 -16.95 20.19
C SER A 95 12.61 -17.06 19.27
N LYS A 96 12.56 -18.17 18.52
CA LYS A 96 11.41 -19.08 18.43
C LYS A 96 10.02 -18.42 18.34
N GLY A 97 9.49 -18.30 17.12
CA GLY A 97 8.04 -18.34 16.88
C GLY A 97 7.30 -17.01 16.76
N SER A 98 7.66 -16.19 15.78
CA SER A 98 6.99 -14.89 15.53
C SER A 98 6.16 -14.82 14.24
N ASN A 99 5.96 -15.92 13.53
CA ASN A 99 4.96 -16.00 12.47
C ASN A 99 3.76 -16.84 12.94
N ILE A 100 2.52 -16.34 12.79
CA ILE A 100 1.30 -17.09 13.12
C ILE A 100 1.25 -18.42 12.35
N PHE A 101 1.80 -18.43 11.12
CA PHE A 101 1.92 -19.63 10.30
C PHE A 101 2.96 -20.63 10.85
N GLU A 102 4.10 -20.15 11.39
CA GLU A 102 5.08 -21.02 12.05
C GLU A 102 4.56 -21.55 13.39
N LYS A 103 3.79 -20.76 14.15
CA LYS A 103 3.17 -21.19 15.41
C LYS A 103 2.16 -22.33 15.18
N ARG A 104 1.36 -22.27 14.11
CA ARG A 104 0.45 -23.36 13.73
C ARG A 104 1.20 -24.60 13.27
N ALA A 105 2.27 -24.47 12.49
CA ALA A 105 3.10 -25.59 12.06
C ALA A 105 3.84 -26.26 13.26
N TYR A 106 4.33 -25.47 14.22
CA TYR A 106 4.98 -25.98 15.43
C TYR A 106 3.99 -26.71 16.36
N HIS A 107 2.78 -26.16 16.56
CA HIS A 107 1.74 -26.84 17.35
C HIS A 107 1.20 -28.11 16.67
N ALA A 108 1.10 -28.15 15.34
CA ALA A 108 0.74 -29.35 14.59
C ALA A 108 1.80 -30.46 14.73
N LYS A 109 3.11 -30.12 14.67
CA LYS A 109 4.21 -31.05 14.94
C LYS A 109 4.20 -31.60 16.37
N PHE A 110 3.90 -30.77 17.37
CA PHE A 110 3.83 -31.21 18.77
C PHE A 110 2.60 -32.06 19.10
N LYS A 111 1.47 -31.88 18.39
CA LYS A 111 0.28 -32.71 18.53
C LYS A 111 0.48 -34.09 17.88
N ALA A 112 1.17 -34.15 16.75
CA ALA A 112 1.58 -35.41 16.11
C ALA A 112 2.59 -36.20 16.96
N ASN A 113 3.56 -35.53 17.60
CA ASN A 113 4.52 -36.19 18.51
C ASN A 113 3.94 -36.62 19.87
N LYS A 114 2.68 -36.28 20.18
CA LYS A 114 1.99 -36.73 21.40
C LYS A 114 1.11 -37.95 21.18
N GLN A 115 0.86 -38.36 19.94
CA GLN A 115 0.30 -39.68 19.66
C GLN A 115 1.45 -40.69 19.70
N LYS A 116 1.67 -41.27 20.88
CA LYS A 116 2.45 -42.49 21.03
C LYS A 116 1.88 -43.54 20.08
N VAL A 117 2.62 -43.85 19.03
CA VAL A 117 2.42 -45.08 18.26
C VAL A 117 2.89 -46.21 19.19
N TYR A 118 1.94 -47.00 19.69
CA TYR A 118 2.25 -48.24 20.36
C TYR A 118 2.57 -49.27 19.28
N PHE A 119 3.83 -49.71 19.22
CA PHE A 119 4.17 -50.94 18.52
C PHE A 119 3.82 -52.10 19.46
N ILE A 120 2.88 -52.93 19.02
CA ILE A 120 2.60 -54.24 19.62
C ILE A 120 3.47 -55.22 18.82
N ASN A 121 4.42 -55.89 19.50
CA ASN A 121 5.04 -57.12 18.99
C ASN A 121 4.08 -58.28 19.22
#